data_AF-A0A241V065-F1
#
_entry.id   AF-A0A241V065-F1
#
_cell.length_a   1.000
_cell.length_b   1.000
_cell.length_c   1.000
_cell.angle_alpha   90.00
_cell.angle_beta   90.00
_cell.angle_gamma   90.00
#
_symmetry.space_group_name_H-M   'P 1'
#
loop_
_entity.id
_entity.type
_entity.pdbx_description
1 polymer ?
#
loop_
_entity_poly.entity_id
_entity_poly.type
_entity_poly.pdbx_seq_one_letter_code
_entity_poly.pdbx_strand_id
1 'polypeptide(L)'
;MDIAVIGSGMAGLATARILKDAGHNITIFEALTGRGMDSHSTEFEGGLIDAPLRVMNPHLWKNTLSLATYLGIKTYPVRTYMACSWLFEDRTETWLTTTRSRIGNFPIINNRKGLQQYGWRLVKGMLQLKTAIAKFFKSKDQDMTLAEFINQHEIEEVFWHGAVMPVLYTICTCNPKTIGEWPAKPLLIFLRQLTDGDALLRLQGGTPALVDKLIENINIQSGSAITKVTEQAEKVLVENNKGEQQLFDRVVVATPTTKIEEFLDSAQFVDDIALLRQFRFEQGQLVIHTDSSVMPPKRKDWSVLSYMMDRKFTRQQFTVWLNSVEPSLVGKNAVFQTWQPVTEIDPKKVISTVTLTRAVVDSKTVALNKELQQRHKMANRKVFFCGSWSCDGLPILESAVTSAMHIAEIFGAPLPFVGLKPKVEVAPQLGY
;
A
#
# COMPACT_ATOMS: atom_id res chain seq x y z
N MET A 1 -19.96 -14.52 19.99
CA MET A 1 -20.43 -14.72 18.61
C MET A 1 -19.39 -15.50 17.85
N ASP A 2 -19.84 -16.36 16.95
CA ASP A 2 -19.05 -17.03 15.93
C ASP A 2 -19.07 -16.18 14.66
N ILE A 3 -17.89 -15.75 14.19
CA ILE A 3 -17.75 -14.80 13.08
C ILE A 3 -16.83 -15.39 12.01
N ALA A 4 -17.31 -15.41 10.77
CA ALA A 4 -16.47 -15.72 9.61
C ALA A 4 -15.82 -14.45 9.07
N VAL A 5 -14.55 -14.54 8.70
CA VAL A 5 -13.84 -13.51 7.96
C VAL A 5 -13.37 -14.11 6.63
N ILE A 6 -13.87 -13.59 5.51
CA ILE A 6 -13.59 -14.11 4.17
C ILE A 6 -12.48 -13.27 3.54
N GLY A 7 -11.28 -13.84 3.42
CA GLY A 7 -10.07 -13.21 2.91
C GLY A 7 -9.07 -12.89 4.02
N SER A 8 -7.82 -13.34 3.84
CA SER A 8 -6.72 -13.14 4.79
C SER A 8 -5.71 -12.07 4.32
N GLY A 9 -6.20 -11.06 3.59
CA GLY A 9 -5.48 -9.80 3.38
C GLY A 9 -5.45 -8.94 4.66
N MET A 10 -4.75 -7.79 4.61
CA MET A 10 -4.57 -6.93 5.80
C MET A 10 -5.88 -6.57 6.52
N ALA A 11 -6.94 -6.22 5.78
CA ALA A 11 -8.21 -5.81 6.38
C ALA A 11 -8.91 -6.98 7.11
N GLY A 12 -8.91 -8.17 6.50
CA GLY A 12 -9.46 -9.37 7.10
C GLY A 12 -8.67 -9.80 8.33
N LEU A 13 -7.35 -9.84 8.23
CA LEU A 13 -6.47 -10.19 9.36
C LEU A 13 -6.60 -9.20 10.54
N ALA A 14 -6.64 -7.89 10.26
CA ALA A 14 -6.85 -6.89 11.30
C ALA A 14 -8.24 -7.04 11.95
N THR A 15 -9.29 -7.23 11.15
CA THR A 15 -10.65 -7.44 11.67
C THR A 15 -10.69 -8.68 12.56
N ALA A 16 -10.14 -9.80 12.07
CA ALA A 16 -10.08 -11.05 12.81
C ALA A 16 -9.37 -10.89 14.15
N ARG A 17 -8.19 -10.26 14.17
CA ARG A 17 -7.43 -10.01 15.41
C ARG A 17 -8.21 -9.14 16.39
N ILE A 18 -8.77 -8.03 15.94
CA ILE A 18 -9.50 -7.08 16.81
C ILE A 18 -10.73 -7.76 17.42
N LEU A 19 -11.53 -8.46 16.61
CA LEU A 19 -12.72 -9.15 17.08
C LEU A 19 -12.38 -10.36 17.96
N LYS A 20 -11.27 -11.06 17.69
CA LYS A 20 -10.76 -12.13 18.57
C LYS A 20 -10.37 -11.58 19.95
N ASP A 21 -9.68 -10.45 20.01
CA ASP A 21 -9.30 -9.79 21.27
C ASP A 21 -10.53 -9.31 22.06
N ALA A 22 -11.62 -8.97 21.37
CA ALA A 22 -12.90 -8.65 21.98
C ALA A 22 -13.67 -9.90 22.50
N GLY A 23 -13.10 -11.10 22.38
CA GLY A 23 -13.68 -12.34 22.90
C GLY A 23 -14.61 -13.08 21.93
N HIS A 24 -14.59 -12.76 20.63
CA HIS A 24 -15.34 -13.50 19.63
C HIS A 24 -14.58 -14.74 19.11
N ASN A 25 -15.34 -15.73 18.64
CA ASN A 25 -14.79 -16.90 17.97
C ASN A 25 -14.65 -16.59 16.48
N ILE A 26 -13.43 -16.63 15.96
CA ILE A 26 -13.14 -16.22 14.58
C ILE A 26 -12.68 -17.42 13.75
N THR A 27 -13.26 -17.56 12.56
CA THR A 27 -12.73 -18.42 11.50
C THR A 27 -12.42 -17.58 10.27
N ILE A 28 -11.18 -17.66 9.78
CA ILE A 28 -10.74 -16.99 8.57
C ILE A 28 -10.79 -18.00 7.42
N PHE A 29 -11.40 -17.62 6.30
CA PHE A 29 -11.38 -18.39 5.06
C PHE A 29 -10.46 -17.71 4.04
N GLU A 30 -9.49 -18.44 3.50
CA GLU A 30 -8.56 -17.95 2.48
C GLU A 30 -8.61 -18.84 1.24
N ALA A 31 -8.76 -18.22 0.07
CA ALA A 31 -8.85 -18.93 -1.20
C ALA A 31 -7.49 -19.53 -1.61
N LEU A 32 -6.38 -18.85 -1.30
CA LEU A 32 -5.03 -19.36 -1.55
C LEU A 32 -4.68 -20.50 -0.59
N THR A 33 -3.82 -21.42 -1.03
CA THR A 33 -3.32 -22.52 -0.19
C THR A 33 -2.48 -22.05 1.00
N GLY A 34 -1.93 -20.84 0.93
CA GLY A 34 -1.25 -20.17 2.01
C GLY A 34 -2.10 -19.07 2.65
N ARG A 35 -1.43 -17.99 3.04
CA ARG A 35 -2.03 -16.80 3.63
C ARG A 35 -2.01 -15.67 2.60
N GLY A 36 -3.06 -14.86 2.57
CA GLY A 36 -3.25 -13.84 1.56
C GLY A 36 -2.24 -12.70 1.65
N MET A 37 -2.14 -12.07 2.84
CA MET A 37 -1.35 -10.85 3.04
C MET A 37 0.15 -10.99 2.72
N ASP A 38 0.74 -12.14 3.03
CA ASP A 38 2.15 -12.48 2.79
C ASP A 38 2.36 -13.55 1.72
N SER A 39 1.34 -13.84 0.88
CA SER A 39 1.41 -14.82 -0.23
C SER A 39 2.56 -14.60 -1.21
N HIS A 40 3.10 -13.38 -1.28
CA HIS A 40 4.21 -12.99 -2.14
C HIS A 40 5.52 -12.76 -1.37
N SER A 41 5.54 -13.10 -0.08
CA SER A 41 6.78 -13.16 0.69
C SER A 41 7.50 -14.47 0.38
N THR A 42 8.76 -14.39 -0.01
CA THR A 42 9.60 -15.55 -0.32
C THR A 42 11.00 -15.36 0.23
N GLU A 43 11.83 -16.39 0.16
CA GLU A 43 13.24 -16.31 0.52
C GLU A 43 14.13 -16.38 -0.72
N PHE A 44 15.22 -15.64 -0.69
CA PHE A 44 16.28 -15.71 -1.69
C PHE A 44 17.63 -15.65 -1.00
N GLU A 45 18.46 -16.68 -1.22
CA GLU A 45 19.75 -16.84 -0.53
C GLU A 45 19.62 -16.75 1.00
N GLY A 46 18.49 -17.20 1.57
CA GLY A 46 18.17 -17.11 2.99
C GLY A 46 17.86 -15.68 3.49
N GLY A 47 17.53 -14.76 2.59
CA GLY A 47 17.07 -13.40 2.92
C GLY A 47 15.62 -13.19 2.47
N LEU A 48 14.90 -12.36 3.22
CA LEU A 48 13.47 -12.14 3.00
C LEU A 48 13.23 -11.25 1.78
N ILE A 49 12.43 -11.72 0.83
CA ILE A 49 11.81 -10.90 -0.20
C ILE A 49 10.35 -10.70 0.18
N ASP A 50 10.02 -9.51 0.65
CA ASP A 50 8.64 -9.11 0.91
C ASP A 50 8.12 -8.30 -0.28
N ALA A 51 7.17 -8.85 -1.04
CA ALA A 51 6.66 -8.24 -2.26
C ALA A 51 5.16 -7.84 -2.10
N PRO A 52 4.78 -6.59 -2.40
CA PRO A 52 5.66 -5.44 -2.57
C PRO A 52 6.41 -5.08 -1.28
N LEU A 53 7.56 -4.42 -1.41
CA LEU A 53 8.26 -3.84 -0.27
C LEU A 53 7.31 -2.95 0.55
N ARG A 54 7.21 -3.21 1.86
CA ARG A 54 6.41 -2.41 2.79
C ARG A 54 7.30 -1.61 3.72
N VAL A 55 7.26 -0.30 3.53
CA VAL A 55 7.89 0.72 4.38
C VAL A 55 6.86 1.79 4.69
N MET A 56 6.87 2.29 5.91
CA MET A 56 5.75 3.06 6.47
C MET A 56 6.24 4.39 7.02
N ASN A 57 5.62 5.48 6.60
CA ASN A 57 5.80 6.77 7.27
C ASN A 57 4.99 6.76 8.59
N PRO A 58 5.61 7.03 9.76
CA PRO A 58 4.92 7.01 11.05
C PRO A 58 3.68 7.91 11.15
N HIS A 59 3.63 8.99 10.37
CA HIS A 59 2.50 9.93 10.36
C HIS A 59 1.37 9.49 9.42
N LEU A 60 1.67 8.66 8.41
CA LEU A 60 0.69 8.18 7.42
C LEU A 60 0.16 6.76 7.72
N TRP A 61 0.91 5.95 8.48
CA TRP A 61 0.53 4.57 8.88
C TRP A 61 0.30 4.46 10.40
N LYS A 62 -0.47 5.39 10.97
CA LYS A 62 -0.65 5.50 12.42
C LYS A 62 -1.30 4.25 13.00
N ASN A 63 -2.41 3.80 12.44
CA ASN A 63 -3.18 2.67 12.90
C ASN A 63 -2.41 1.36 12.68
N THR A 64 -1.77 1.22 11.51
CA THR A 64 -0.99 0.03 11.17
C THR A 64 0.20 -0.16 12.12
N LEU A 65 0.97 0.91 12.37
CA LEU A 65 2.13 0.85 13.28
C LEU A 65 1.70 0.72 14.75
N SER A 66 0.58 1.32 15.12
CA SER A 66 -0.03 1.15 16.44
C SER A 66 -0.42 -0.32 16.68
N LEU A 67 -1.09 -0.96 15.71
CA LEU A 67 -1.44 -2.37 15.77
C LEU A 67 -0.21 -3.27 15.84
N ALA A 68 0.80 -3.03 15.00
CA ALA A 68 2.06 -3.77 15.07
C ALA A 68 2.74 -3.63 16.45
N THR A 69 2.71 -2.44 17.04
CA THR A 69 3.26 -2.17 18.38
C THR A 69 2.52 -2.96 19.45
N TYR A 70 1.19 -2.97 19.40
CA TYR A 70 0.34 -3.73 20.31
C TYR A 70 0.63 -5.23 20.26
N LEU A 71 0.89 -5.75 19.05
CA LEU A 71 1.29 -7.13 18.81
C LEU A 71 2.75 -7.43 19.20
N GLY A 72 3.47 -6.45 19.76
CA GLY A 72 4.86 -6.60 20.18
C GLY A 72 5.88 -6.59 19.04
N ILE A 73 5.47 -6.22 17.83
CA ILE A 73 6.35 -6.17 16.66
C ILE A 73 7.16 -4.88 16.69
N LYS A 74 8.47 -5.04 16.68
CA LYS A 74 9.42 -3.93 16.63
C LYS A 74 9.63 -3.48 15.19
N THR A 75 10.10 -2.25 15.02
CA THR A 75 10.41 -1.67 13.71
C THR A 75 11.85 -1.21 13.64
N TYR A 76 12.33 -0.96 12.43
CA TYR A 76 13.63 -0.34 12.20
C TYR A 76 13.50 0.75 11.14
N PRO A 77 14.30 1.84 11.22
CA PRO A 77 14.29 2.87 10.20
C PRO A 77 14.87 2.32 8.90
N VAL A 78 14.49 2.90 7.77
CA VAL A 78 15.06 2.62 6.44
C VAL A 78 15.35 3.92 5.70
N ARG A 79 16.51 4.00 5.05
CA ARG A 79 16.92 5.15 4.23
C ARG A 79 16.43 4.95 2.81
N THR A 80 15.33 5.59 2.42
CA THR A 80 14.75 5.49 1.06
C THR A 80 15.23 6.61 0.14
N TYR A 81 16.55 6.74 0.00
CA TYR A 81 17.14 7.65 -0.98
C TYR A 81 16.71 7.27 -2.40
N MET A 82 16.65 8.27 -3.29
CA MET A 82 16.15 8.08 -4.65
C MET A 82 17.15 8.49 -5.73
N ALA A 83 17.04 7.87 -6.89
CA ALA A 83 17.67 8.28 -8.13
C ALA A 83 16.58 8.47 -9.19
N CYS A 84 16.67 9.53 -9.99
CA CYS A 84 15.81 9.74 -11.16
C CYS A 84 16.67 9.79 -12.42
N SER A 85 16.24 9.04 -13.43
CA SER A 85 16.91 8.95 -14.72
C SER A 85 15.95 9.18 -15.89
N TRP A 86 16.46 9.82 -16.93
CA TRP A 86 15.80 9.92 -18.22
C TRP A 86 16.12 8.69 -19.07
N LEU A 87 15.08 8.06 -19.60
CA LEU A 87 15.17 6.99 -20.59
C LEU A 87 15.13 7.62 -22.00
N PHE A 88 16.20 7.42 -22.75
CA PHE A 88 16.25 7.67 -24.19
C PHE A 88 16.19 6.34 -24.94
N GLU A 89 16.10 6.38 -26.26
CA GLU A 89 16.04 5.16 -27.08
C GLU A 89 17.31 4.31 -26.95
N ASP A 90 18.49 4.93 -26.84
CA ASP A 90 19.80 4.28 -26.84
C ASP A 90 20.55 4.35 -25.50
N ARG A 91 20.08 5.15 -24.55
CA ARG A 91 20.80 5.38 -23.29
C ARG A 91 19.90 5.78 -22.12
N THR A 92 20.44 5.64 -20.91
CA THR A 92 19.84 6.15 -19.67
C THR A 92 20.73 7.23 -19.07
N GLU A 93 20.15 8.36 -18.68
CA GLU A 93 20.86 9.48 -18.04
C GLU A 93 20.29 9.79 -16.66
N THR A 94 21.05 9.48 -15.62
CA THR A 94 20.70 9.87 -14.25
C THR A 94 20.97 11.36 -14.05
N TRP A 95 19.95 12.08 -13.60
CA TRP A 95 19.98 13.53 -13.41
C TRP A 95 19.71 13.94 -11.95
N LEU A 96 19.10 13.08 -11.14
CA LEU A 96 18.90 13.32 -9.72
C LEU A 96 19.34 12.10 -8.92
N THR A 97 20.08 12.34 -7.83
CA THR A 97 20.39 11.34 -6.82
C THR A 97 20.35 12.06 -5.48
N THR A 98 19.54 11.58 -4.54
CA THR A 98 19.40 12.18 -3.22
C THR A 98 20.16 11.40 -2.17
N THR A 99 20.73 12.10 -1.21
CA THR A 99 21.18 11.53 0.07
C THR A 99 20.83 12.50 1.19
N ARG A 100 21.13 12.16 2.43
CA ARG A 100 21.07 13.11 3.54
C ARG A 100 22.42 13.19 4.25
N SER A 101 22.76 14.38 4.70
CA SER A 101 23.94 14.60 5.54
C SER A 101 23.83 13.76 6.82
N ARG A 102 24.93 13.12 7.22
CA ARG A 102 25.05 12.47 8.54
C ARG A 102 24.93 13.49 9.69
N ILE A 103 25.26 14.75 9.42
CA ILE A 103 25.16 15.87 10.37
C ILE A 103 23.91 16.68 10.00
N GLY A 104 22.89 16.65 10.86
CA GLY A 104 21.67 17.47 10.71
C GLY A 104 20.61 16.97 9.72
N ASN A 105 20.80 15.80 9.09
CA ASN A 105 19.81 15.15 8.22
C ASN A 105 19.31 16.01 7.04
N PHE A 106 20.09 16.99 6.57
CA PHE A 106 19.72 17.85 5.45
C PHE A 106 19.80 17.10 4.10
N PRO A 107 18.86 17.29 3.18
CA PRO A 107 18.88 16.65 1.86
C PRO A 107 20.03 17.19 0.99
N ILE A 108 20.73 16.28 0.31
CA ILE A 108 21.83 16.58 -0.61
C ILE A 108 21.52 15.99 -1.98
N ILE A 109 21.70 16.79 -3.03
CA ILE A 109 21.70 16.33 -4.41
C ILE A 109 23.14 16.04 -4.83
N ASN A 110 23.47 14.77 -5.06
CA ASN A 110 24.86 14.36 -5.35
C ASN A 110 25.25 14.50 -6.83
N ASN A 111 24.27 14.65 -7.72
CA ASN A 111 24.52 14.75 -9.15
C ASN A 111 24.89 16.20 -9.54
N ARG A 112 26.19 16.48 -9.71
CA ARG A 112 26.68 17.83 -10.06
C ARG A 112 26.10 18.37 -11.38
N LYS A 113 26.01 17.53 -12.41
CA LYS A 113 25.46 17.93 -13.72
C LYS A 113 23.98 18.28 -13.62
N GLY A 114 23.23 17.40 -12.96
CA GLY A 114 21.80 17.63 -12.71
C GLY A 114 21.54 18.82 -11.80
N LEU A 115 22.39 19.06 -10.80
CA LEU A 115 22.29 20.24 -9.93
C LEU A 115 22.54 21.54 -10.71
N GLN A 116 23.54 21.56 -11.59
CA GLN A 116 23.80 22.72 -12.45
C GLN A 116 22.65 22.97 -13.42
N GLN A 117 22.04 21.91 -13.96
CA GLN A 117 20.98 22.03 -14.97
C GLN A 117 19.58 22.29 -14.36
N TYR A 118 19.28 21.68 -13.22
CA TYR A 118 17.93 21.60 -12.64
C TYR A 118 17.84 22.07 -11.20
N GLY A 119 18.96 22.38 -10.52
CA GLY A 119 18.98 22.67 -9.09
C GLY A 119 18.05 23.80 -8.68
N TRP A 120 18.13 24.95 -9.36
CA TRP A 120 17.24 26.08 -9.10
C TRP A 120 15.76 25.74 -9.38
N ARG A 121 15.50 24.98 -10.45
CA ARG A 121 14.16 24.54 -10.84
C ARG A 121 13.54 23.63 -9.77
N LEU A 122 14.32 22.71 -9.22
CA LEU A 122 13.90 21.83 -8.12
C LEU A 122 13.60 22.62 -6.84
N VAL A 123 14.45 23.58 -6.46
CA VAL A 123 14.22 24.41 -5.28
C VAL A 123 12.97 25.29 -5.46
N LYS A 124 12.84 25.94 -6.61
CA LYS A 124 11.66 26.74 -6.97
C LYS A 124 10.39 25.90 -6.89
N GLY A 125 10.36 24.74 -7.54
CA GLY A 125 9.23 23.82 -7.53
C GLY A 125 8.85 23.34 -6.13
N MET A 126 9.84 22.99 -5.29
CA MET A 126 9.60 22.59 -3.91
C MET A 126 8.96 23.72 -3.08
N LEU A 127 9.45 24.96 -3.20
CA LEU A 127 8.88 26.11 -2.49
C LEU A 127 7.47 26.45 -2.98
N GLN A 128 7.24 26.37 -4.30
CA GLN A 128 5.91 26.54 -4.90
C GLN A 128 4.93 25.48 -4.37
N LEU A 129 5.32 24.20 -4.37
CA LEU A 129 4.49 23.11 -3.86
C LEU A 129 4.18 23.27 -2.38
N LYS A 130 5.18 23.58 -1.53
CA LYS A 130 4.95 23.83 -0.09
C LYS A 130 3.98 24.98 0.14
N THR A 131 4.12 26.07 -0.63
CA THR A 131 3.22 27.22 -0.55
C THR A 131 1.81 26.87 -1.00
N ALA A 132 1.67 26.15 -2.11
CA ALA A 132 0.40 25.69 -2.66
C ALA A 132 -0.34 24.76 -1.68
N ILE A 133 0.37 23.76 -1.13
CA ILE A 133 -0.16 22.87 -0.08
C ILE A 133 -0.64 23.67 1.14
N ALA A 134 0.17 24.62 1.62
CA ALA A 134 -0.19 25.45 2.76
C ALA A 134 -1.43 26.32 2.51
N LYS A 135 -1.60 26.84 1.28
CA LYS A 135 -2.80 27.57 0.86
C LYS A 135 -4.02 26.66 0.76
N PHE A 136 -3.88 25.48 0.16
CA PHE A 136 -4.94 24.48 0.03
C PHE A 136 -5.54 24.12 1.40
N PHE A 137 -4.70 23.79 2.38
CA PHE A 137 -5.19 23.43 3.72
C PHE A 137 -5.75 24.61 4.54
N LYS A 138 -5.55 25.85 4.09
CA LYS A 138 -6.21 27.05 4.65
C LYS A 138 -7.49 27.43 3.89
N SER A 139 -7.71 26.87 2.70
CA SER A 139 -8.91 27.10 1.90
C SER A 139 -10.14 26.46 2.54
N LYS A 140 -11.30 27.09 2.35
CA LYS A 140 -12.61 26.52 2.67
C LYS A 140 -13.02 25.43 1.68
N ASP A 141 -12.60 25.58 0.42
CA ASP A 141 -12.81 24.60 -0.62
C ASP A 141 -11.56 23.72 -0.78
N GLN A 142 -11.74 22.43 -0.50
CA GLN A 142 -10.73 21.38 -0.60
C GLN A 142 -11.24 20.21 -1.45
N ASP A 143 -12.40 20.37 -2.08
CA ASP A 143 -13.02 19.34 -2.91
C ASP A 143 -12.67 19.59 -4.38
N MET A 144 -11.44 19.20 -4.73
CA MET A 144 -10.92 19.30 -6.09
C MET A 144 -10.02 18.11 -6.40
N THR A 145 -9.86 17.85 -7.69
CA THR A 145 -8.96 16.84 -8.23
C THR A 145 -7.51 17.31 -8.19
N LEU A 146 -6.56 16.38 -8.30
CA LEU A 146 -5.15 16.70 -8.42
C LEU A 146 -4.88 17.57 -9.66
N ALA A 147 -5.53 17.28 -10.79
CA ALA A 147 -5.37 18.04 -12.02
C ALA A 147 -5.83 19.50 -11.83
N GLU A 148 -6.97 19.74 -11.19
CA GLU A 148 -7.45 21.09 -10.87
C GLU A 148 -6.49 21.83 -9.93
N PHE A 149 -6.02 21.18 -8.87
CA PHE A 149 -5.04 21.75 -7.95
C PHE A 149 -3.78 22.22 -8.68
N ILE A 150 -3.26 21.41 -9.60
CA ILE A 150 -2.05 21.75 -10.36
C ILE A 150 -2.32 22.83 -11.39
N ASN A 151 -3.45 22.81 -12.09
CA ASN A 151 -3.79 23.85 -13.06
C ASN A 151 -3.97 25.25 -12.41
N GLN A 152 -4.30 25.30 -11.11
CA GLN A 152 -4.38 26.55 -10.34
C GLN A 152 -3.02 27.05 -9.83
N HIS A 153 -1.95 26.27 -10.00
CA HIS A 153 -0.65 26.55 -9.41
C HIS A 153 0.48 26.35 -10.43
N GLU A 154 1.29 27.38 -10.65
CA GLU A 154 2.42 27.33 -11.59
C GLU A 154 3.63 26.57 -11.00
N ILE A 155 3.45 25.32 -10.60
CA ILE A 155 4.53 24.48 -10.07
C ILE A 155 5.52 24.17 -11.18
N GLU A 156 6.82 24.33 -10.88
CA GLU A 156 7.89 24.08 -11.83
C GLU A 156 7.82 22.65 -12.42
N GLU A 157 7.78 22.57 -13.75
CA GLU A 157 7.46 21.35 -14.52
C GLU A 157 8.45 20.20 -14.29
N VAL A 158 9.76 20.48 -14.26
CA VAL A 158 10.78 19.45 -14.03
C VAL A 158 10.68 18.90 -12.61
N PHE A 159 10.42 19.76 -11.63
CA PHE A 159 10.17 19.30 -10.27
C PHE A 159 8.89 18.45 -10.19
N TRP A 160 7.79 18.93 -10.75
CA TRP A 160 6.50 18.24 -10.68
C TRP A 160 6.56 16.88 -11.40
N HIS A 161 6.86 16.87 -12.69
CA HIS A 161 6.84 15.65 -13.49
C HIS A 161 8.07 14.75 -13.27
N GLY A 162 9.24 15.32 -12.97
CA GLY A 162 10.48 14.57 -12.80
C GLY A 162 10.73 14.04 -11.39
N ALA A 163 10.18 14.67 -10.35
CA ALA A 163 10.45 14.28 -8.96
C ALA A 163 9.19 13.92 -8.16
N VAL A 164 8.07 14.63 -8.35
CA VAL A 164 6.85 14.42 -7.54
C VAL A 164 5.97 13.32 -8.12
N MET A 165 5.57 13.44 -9.39
CA MET A 165 4.68 12.49 -10.06
C MET A 165 5.20 11.04 -10.04
N PRO A 166 6.50 10.75 -10.25
CA PRO A 166 7.02 9.39 -10.20
C PRO A 166 6.80 8.72 -8.84
N VAL A 167 6.92 9.50 -7.77
CA VAL A 167 6.65 9.04 -6.40
C VAL A 167 5.16 8.75 -6.23
N LEU A 168 4.29 9.66 -6.68
CA LEU A 168 2.84 9.47 -6.61
C LEU A 168 2.37 8.24 -7.40
N TYR A 169 2.85 8.03 -8.63
CA TYR A 169 2.53 6.85 -9.44
C TYR A 169 2.91 5.55 -8.73
N THR A 170 4.03 5.57 -8.00
CA THR A 170 4.51 4.40 -7.26
C THR A 170 3.62 4.08 -6.07
N ILE A 171 3.34 5.08 -5.22
CA ILE A 171 2.56 4.87 -3.99
C ILE A 171 1.10 4.61 -4.30
N CYS A 172 0.54 5.30 -5.29
CA CYS A 172 -0.84 5.08 -5.71
C CYS A 172 -0.95 3.82 -6.58
N THR A 173 0.16 3.37 -7.17
CA THR A 173 0.23 2.16 -7.99
C THR A 173 -0.81 2.21 -9.12
N CYS A 174 -0.96 3.39 -9.73
CA CYS A 174 -2.01 3.71 -10.70
C CYS A 174 -1.42 4.15 -12.03
N ASN A 175 -2.26 4.11 -13.07
CA ASN A 175 -1.91 4.64 -14.38
C ASN A 175 -1.65 6.16 -14.30
N PRO A 176 -0.57 6.67 -14.94
CA PRO A 176 -0.33 8.11 -15.03
C PRO A 176 -1.51 8.95 -15.52
N LYS A 177 -2.35 8.36 -16.37
CA LYS A 177 -3.52 9.00 -16.94
C LYS A 177 -4.64 9.22 -15.93
N THR A 178 -4.75 8.40 -14.88
CA THR A 178 -5.89 8.44 -13.94
C THR A 178 -5.58 9.22 -12.66
N ILE A 179 -4.31 9.37 -12.27
CA ILE A 179 -3.97 10.06 -11.01
C ILE A 179 -4.43 11.52 -10.95
N GLY A 180 -4.58 12.17 -12.11
CA GLY A 180 -5.09 13.54 -12.20
C GLY A 180 -6.54 13.67 -11.71
N GLU A 181 -7.33 12.61 -11.86
CA GLU A 181 -8.75 12.53 -11.45
C GLU A 181 -8.92 12.27 -9.95
N TRP A 182 -7.84 11.90 -9.25
CA TRP A 182 -7.90 11.59 -7.84
C TRP A 182 -8.16 12.86 -7.01
N PRO A 183 -8.88 12.76 -5.88
CA PRO A 183 -9.02 13.88 -4.96
C PRO A 183 -7.66 14.40 -4.51
N ALA A 184 -7.43 15.71 -4.59
CA ALA A 184 -6.14 16.32 -4.27
C ALA A 184 -5.77 16.12 -2.79
N LYS A 185 -6.74 16.29 -1.88
CA LYS A 185 -6.51 16.28 -0.43
C LYS A 185 -5.67 15.10 0.09
N PRO A 186 -6.01 13.82 -0.14
CA PRO A 186 -5.21 12.70 0.35
C PRO A 186 -3.79 12.68 -0.22
N LEU A 187 -3.62 13.06 -1.50
CA LEU A 187 -2.31 13.14 -2.14
C LEU A 187 -1.47 14.28 -1.56
N LEU A 188 -2.08 15.44 -1.27
CA LEU A 188 -1.39 16.57 -0.64
C LEU A 188 -1.01 16.30 0.82
N ILE A 189 -1.83 15.54 1.57
CA ILE A 189 -1.44 15.03 2.90
C ILE A 189 -0.18 14.17 2.76
N PHE A 190 -0.18 13.24 1.80
CA PHE A 190 0.98 12.39 1.53
C PHE A 190 2.23 13.21 1.17
N LEU A 191 2.12 14.12 0.21
CA LEU A 191 3.23 14.94 -0.27
C LEU A 191 3.83 15.82 0.81
N ARG A 192 3.00 16.37 1.71
CA ARG A 192 3.48 17.13 2.86
C ARG A 192 4.46 16.29 3.70
N GLN A 193 4.07 15.07 4.06
CA GLN A 193 4.90 14.18 4.87
C GLN A 193 6.18 13.73 4.15
N LEU A 194 6.14 13.57 2.83
CA LEU A 194 7.33 13.28 2.04
C LEU A 194 8.37 14.41 2.12
N THR A 195 7.93 15.67 2.18
CA THR A 195 8.83 16.83 2.26
C THR A 195 9.38 17.12 3.66
N ASP A 196 8.81 16.54 4.70
CA ASP A 196 9.23 16.75 6.10
C ASP A 196 10.44 15.88 6.48
N GLY A 197 10.62 14.73 5.81
CA GLY A 197 11.89 14.02 5.79
C GLY A 197 12.13 13.01 6.91
N ASP A 198 11.06 12.56 7.56
CA ASP A 198 11.11 11.47 8.52
C ASP A 198 11.64 10.18 7.88
N ALA A 199 12.36 9.39 8.68
CA ALA A 199 12.72 8.04 8.27
C ALA A 199 11.45 7.20 8.13
N LEU A 200 11.38 6.40 7.06
CA LEU A 200 10.36 5.37 6.96
C LEU A 200 10.73 4.21 7.89
N LEU A 201 9.73 3.51 8.39
CA LEU A 201 9.89 2.36 9.26
C LEU A 201 9.53 1.07 8.52
N ARG A 202 10.26 0.00 8.82
CA ARG A 202 9.93 -1.36 8.39
C ARG A 202 9.76 -2.27 9.59
N LEU A 203 8.84 -3.21 9.51
CA LEU A 203 8.62 -4.21 10.56
C LEU A 203 9.81 -5.20 10.59
N GLN A 204 10.30 -5.53 11.78
CA GLN A 204 11.22 -6.67 11.95
C GLN A 204 10.50 -7.96 11.52
N GLY A 205 11.17 -8.76 10.68
CA GLY A 205 10.58 -9.96 10.08
C GLY A 205 9.59 -9.70 8.93
N GLY A 206 9.41 -8.43 8.51
CA GLY A 206 8.57 -8.04 7.38
C GLY A 206 7.08 -8.39 7.56
N THR A 207 6.38 -8.55 6.44
CA THR A 207 4.95 -8.93 6.44
C THR A 207 4.68 -10.29 7.10
N PRO A 208 5.48 -11.35 6.90
CA PRO A 208 5.22 -12.64 7.53
C PRO A 208 5.10 -12.56 9.06
N ALA A 209 6.00 -11.82 9.72
CA ALA A 209 5.96 -11.65 11.18
C ALA A 209 4.69 -10.93 11.67
N LEU A 210 4.16 -9.99 10.88
CA LEU A 210 2.87 -9.35 11.18
C LEU A 210 1.72 -10.34 11.04
N VAL A 211 1.72 -11.14 9.97
CA VAL A 211 0.67 -12.14 9.73
C VAL A 211 0.68 -13.20 10.83
N ASP A 212 1.84 -13.71 11.23
CA ASP A 212 2.00 -14.68 12.33
C ASP A 212 1.31 -14.21 13.61
N LYS A 213 1.50 -12.92 13.96
CA LYS A 213 0.89 -12.32 15.15
C LYS A 213 -0.61 -12.05 15.01
N LEU A 214 -1.07 -11.68 13.81
CA LEU A 214 -2.49 -11.41 13.56
C LEU A 214 -3.33 -12.69 13.67
N ILE A 215 -2.80 -13.83 13.24
CA ILE A 215 -3.53 -15.12 13.24
C ILE A 215 -3.35 -15.93 14.54
N GLU A 216 -2.57 -15.45 15.50
CA GLU A 216 -2.28 -16.18 16.74
C GLU A 216 -3.58 -16.57 17.47
N ASN A 217 -3.79 -17.87 17.70
CA ASN A 217 -5.01 -18.44 18.30
C ASN A 217 -6.32 -18.19 17.50
N ILE A 218 -6.22 -18.01 16.19
CA ILE A 218 -7.36 -17.90 15.26
C ILE A 218 -7.39 -19.09 14.32
N ASN A 219 -8.57 -19.67 14.09
CA ASN A 219 -8.73 -20.73 13.12
C ASN A 219 -8.64 -20.17 11.70
N ILE A 220 -7.76 -20.72 10.86
CA ILE A 220 -7.60 -20.33 9.46
C ILE A 220 -7.79 -21.54 8.55
N GLN A 221 -8.67 -21.41 7.58
CA GLN A 221 -8.95 -22.40 6.55
C GLN A 221 -8.39 -21.89 5.21
N SER A 222 -7.16 -22.27 4.89
CA SER A 222 -6.52 -21.98 3.62
C SER A 222 -6.92 -22.98 2.52
N GLY A 223 -6.80 -22.57 1.25
CA GLY A 223 -7.25 -23.34 0.10
C GLY A 223 -8.77 -23.58 0.11
N SER A 224 -9.51 -22.66 0.73
CA SER A 224 -10.94 -22.74 1.01
C SER A 224 -11.64 -21.52 0.41
N ALA A 225 -11.68 -21.48 -0.93
CA ALA A 225 -12.37 -20.41 -1.64
C ALA A 225 -13.87 -20.48 -1.35
N ILE A 226 -14.46 -19.38 -0.89
CA ILE A 226 -15.89 -19.31 -0.62
C ILE A 226 -16.66 -19.23 -1.94
N THR A 227 -17.70 -20.04 -2.06
CA THR A 227 -18.56 -20.17 -3.23
C THR A 227 -20.01 -19.77 -2.94
N LYS A 228 -20.40 -19.69 -1.67
CA LYS A 228 -21.73 -19.24 -1.28
C LYS A 228 -21.75 -18.55 0.08
N VAL A 229 -22.48 -17.44 0.15
CA VAL A 229 -22.83 -16.73 1.38
C VAL A 229 -24.32 -16.37 1.29
N THR A 230 -25.12 -16.91 2.21
CA THR A 230 -26.57 -16.67 2.29
C THR A 230 -27.00 -16.47 3.73
N GLU A 231 -27.87 -15.50 3.99
CA GLU A 231 -28.56 -15.41 5.28
C GLU A 231 -29.58 -16.56 5.42
N GLN A 232 -29.56 -17.22 6.57
CA GLN A 232 -30.51 -18.25 6.98
C GLN A 232 -31.03 -17.92 8.38
N ALA A 233 -32.23 -17.34 8.43
CA ALA A 233 -32.85 -16.83 9.66
C ALA A 233 -31.90 -15.89 10.44
N GLU A 234 -31.43 -16.30 11.62
CA GLU A 234 -30.57 -15.51 12.52
C GLU A 234 -29.07 -15.64 12.22
N LYS A 235 -28.69 -16.54 11.30
CA LYS A 235 -27.28 -16.84 10.97
C LYS A 235 -27.00 -16.65 9.49
N VAL A 236 -25.73 -16.78 9.13
CA VAL A 236 -25.25 -16.75 7.74
C VAL A 236 -24.56 -18.07 7.44
N LEU A 237 -25.02 -18.74 6.38
CA LEU A 237 -24.37 -19.92 5.83
C LEU A 237 -23.20 -19.48 4.94
N VAL A 238 -22.04 -20.08 5.18
CA VAL A 238 -20.84 -19.94 4.36
C VAL A 238 -20.49 -21.33 3.81
N GLU A 239 -20.34 -21.42 2.49
CA GLU A 239 -19.93 -22.64 1.77
C GLU A 239 -18.63 -22.40 1.01
N ASN A 240 -17.72 -23.37 1.06
CA ASN A 240 -16.48 -23.34 0.29
C ASN A 240 -16.51 -24.24 -0.96
N ASN A 241 -15.48 -24.13 -1.77
CA ASN A 241 -15.27 -24.91 -2.99
C ASN A 241 -15.08 -26.43 -2.77
N LYS A 242 -15.03 -26.90 -1.51
CA LYS A 242 -15.00 -28.32 -1.15
C LYS A 242 -16.40 -28.84 -0.77
N GLY A 243 -17.42 -27.97 -0.78
CA GLY A 243 -18.78 -28.28 -0.34
C GLY A 243 -18.94 -28.28 1.18
N GLU A 244 -17.94 -27.82 1.93
CA GLU A 244 -18.03 -27.69 3.38
C GLU A 244 -18.89 -26.47 3.72
N GLN A 245 -19.85 -26.67 4.62
CA GLN A 245 -20.83 -25.66 5.01
C GLN A 245 -20.75 -25.38 6.51
N GLN A 246 -20.78 -24.11 6.88
CA GLN A 246 -20.78 -23.69 8.28
C GLN A 246 -21.68 -22.46 8.49
N LEU A 247 -22.38 -22.43 9.63
CA LEU A 247 -23.22 -21.31 10.04
C LEU A 247 -22.46 -20.40 11.00
N PHE A 248 -22.56 -19.09 10.77
CA PHE A 248 -21.96 -18.05 11.60
C PHE A 248 -23.00 -17.05 12.05
N ASP A 249 -22.78 -16.43 13.21
CA ASP A 249 -23.65 -15.35 13.67
C ASP A 249 -23.49 -14.12 12.77
N ARG A 250 -22.25 -13.84 12.33
CA ARG A 250 -21.89 -12.72 11.46
C ARG A 250 -20.80 -13.11 10.46
N VAL A 251 -20.76 -12.41 9.33
CA VAL A 251 -19.73 -12.58 8.29
C VAL A 251 -19.12 -11.23 7.96
N VAL A 252 -17.79 -11.18 7.87
CA VAL A 252 -17.06 -10.04 7.32
C VAL A 252 -16.36 -10.46 6.04
N VAL A 253 -16.73 -9.83 4.93
CA VAL A 253 -16.11 -10.03 3.62
C VAL A 253 -14.96 -9.05 3.45
N ALA A 254 -13.74 -9.57 3.34
CA ALA A 254 -12.49 -8.82 3.24
C ALA A 254 -11.77 -9.03 1.89
N THR A 255 -12.53 -9.25 0.82
CA THR A 255 -12.03 -9.47 -0.55
C THR A 255 -12.11 -8.18 -1.40
N PRO A 256 -11.44 -8.13 -2.57
CA PRO A 256 -11.78 -7.14 -3.59
C PRO A 256 -13.26 -7.25 -4.00
N THR A 257 -13.91 -6.13 -4.33
CA THR A 257 -15.34 -6.15 -4.67
C THR A 257 -15.61 -6.88 -5.99
N THR A 258 -14.62 -7.01 -6.87
CA THR A 258 -14.73 -7.74 -8.13
C THR A 258 -15.00 -9.25 -7.95
N LYS A 259 -14.90 -9.76 -6.72
CA LYS A 259 -15.09 -11.18 -6.39
C LYS A 259 -16.42 -11.50 -5.72
N ILE A 260 -17.16 -10.50 -5.25
CA ILE A 260 -18.32 -10.73 -4.39
C ILE A 260 -19.46 -11.47 -5.08
N GLU A 261 -19.67 -11.24 -6.37
CA GLU A 261 -20.74 -11.89 -7.15
C GLU A 261 -20.49 -13.38 -7.37
N GLU A 262 -19.24 -13.82 -7.20
CA GLU A 262 -18.86 -15.23 -7.33
C GLU A 262 -19.43 -16.06 -6.15
N PHE A 263 -19.81 -15.42 -5.04
CA PHE A 263 -20.27 -16.14 -3.84
C PHE A 263 -21.41 -15.50 -3.04
N LEU A 264 -21.69 -14.21 -3.17
CA LEU A 264 -22.86 -13.60 -2.51
C LEU A 264 -24.13 -14.00 -3.24
N ASP A 265 -25.17 -14.37 -2.49
CA ASP A 265 -26.49 -14.61 -3.06
C ASP A 265 -27.06 -13.34 -3.71
N SER A 266 -27.31 -13.40 -5.02
CA SER A 266 -27.69 -12.24 -5.81
C SER A 266 -29.08 -11.69 -5.45
N ALA A 267 -29.97 -12.52 -4.89
CA ALA A 267 -31.30 -12.09 -4.51
C ALA A 267 -31.29 -11.41 -3.13
N GLN A 268 -30.56 -11.98 -2.17
CA GLN A 268 -30.49 -11.43 -0.81
C GLN A 268 -29.62 -10.17 -0.72
N PHE A 269 -28.54 -10.09 -1.49
CA PHE A 269 -27.55 -9.01 -1.40
C PHE A 269 -27.58 -8.06 -2.61
N VAL A 270 -28.73 -7.93 -3.29
CA VAL A 270 -28.86 -7.14 -4.53
C VAL A 270 -28.34 -5.70 -4.39
N ASP A 271 -28.70 -5.02 -3.30
CA ASP A 271 -28.32 -3.62 -3.09
C ASP A 271 -26.84 -3.48 -2.70
N ASP A 272 -26.32 -4.42 -1.90
CA ASP A 272 -24.90 -4.45 -1.54
C ASP A 272 -24.04 -4.72 -2.79
N ILE A 273 -24.43 -5.69 -3.62
CA ILE A 273 -23.75 -5.99 -4.90
C ILE A 273 -23.79 -4.78 -5.83
N ALA A 274 -24.95 -4.11 -5.98
CA ALA A 274 -25.09 -2.93 -6.81
C ALA A 274 -24.18 -1.77 -6.36
N LEU A 275 -24.01 -1.57 -5.05
CA LEU A 275 -23.07 -0.61 -4.51
C LEU A 275 -21.61 -1.02 -4.79
N LEU A 276 -21.26 -2.25 -4.42
CA LEU A 276 -19.89 -2.74 -4.42
C LEU A 276 -19.30 -2.91 -5.85
N ARG A 277 -20.14 -3.15 -6.85
CA ARG A 277 -19.76 -3.15 -8.29
C ARG A 277 -19.18 -1.83 -8.79
N GLN A 278 -19.49 -0.72 -8.11
CA GLN A 278 -19.05 0.61 -8.55
C GLN A 278 -17.60 0.92 -8.15
N PHE A 279 -17.02 0.16 -7.21
CA PHE A 279 -15.61 0.29 -6.87
C PHE A 279 -14.74 -0.22 -8.03
N ARG A 280 -13.83 0.62 -8.50
CA ARG A 280 -12.92 0.31 -9.61
C ARG A 280 -11.58 -0.17 -9.09
N PHE A 281 -10.97 -1.10 -9.82
CA PHE A 281 -9.65 -1.63 -9.50
C PHE A 281 -8.76 -1.60 -10.73
N GLU A 282 -7.48 -1.29 -10.52
CA GLU A 282 -6.41 -1.41 -11.51
C GLU A 282 -5.46 -2.52 -11.10
N GLN A 283 -4.84 -3.14 -12.11
CA GLN A 283 -3.81 -4.15 -11.93
C GLN A 283 -2.49 -3.68 -12.52
N GLY A 284 -1.40 -4.14 -11.92
CA GLY A 284 -0.09 -4.03 -12.54
C GLY A 284 0.86 -5.09 -12.06
N GLN A 285 1.97 -5.21 -12.78
CA GLN A 285 2.95 -6.27 -12.58
C GLN A 285 4.13 -5.75 -11.76
N LEU A 286 4.49 -6.51 -10.74
CA LEU A 286 5.73 -6.38 -9.99
C LEU A 286 6.63 -7.57 -10.33
N VAL A 287 7.83 -7.29 -10.85
CA VAL A 287 8.81 -8.33 -11.17
C VAL A 287 9.91 -8.31 -10.11
N ILE A 288 10.20 -9.46 -9.52
CA ILE A 288 11.29 -9.67 -8.58
C ILE A 288 12.42 -10.35 -9.36
N HIS A 289 13.61 -9.75 -9.39
CA HIS A 289 14.71 -10.24 -10.25
C HIS A 289 16.09 -9.79 -9.75
N THR A 290 17.14 -10.33 -10.36
CA THR A 290 18.54 -9.96 -10.11
C THR A 290 19.17 -9.13 -11.24
N ASP A 291 18.39 -8.80 -12.28
CA ASP A 291 18.89 -8.03 -13.42
C ASP A 291 19.14 -6.55 -13.08
N SER A 292 20.40 -6.11 -13.11
CA SER A 292 20.78 -4.73 -12.77
C SER A 292 20.55 -3.71 -13.88
N SER A 293 20.06 -4.12 -15.06
CA SER A 293 19.73 -3.26 -16.20
C SER A 293 18.69 -2.17 -15.86
N VAL A 294 17.87 -2.41 -14.84
CA VAL A 294 16.84 -1.47 -14.34
C VAL A 294 17.38 -0.38 -13.40
N MET A 295 18.66 -0.45 -13.03
CA MET A 295 19.32 0.51 -12.15
C MET A 295 20.14 1.53 -12.95
N PRO A 296 20.48 2.71 -12.37
CA PRO A 296 21.38 3.67 -13.01
C PRO A 296 22.65 2.99 -13.56
N PRO A 297 23.11 3.33 -14.79
CA PRO A 297 24.27 2.67 -15.39
C PRO A 297 25.55 2.76 -14.55
N LYS A 298 25.69 3.82 -13.74
CA LYS A 298 26.82 4.02 -12.83
C LYS A 298 26.45 3.55 -11.44
N ARG A 299 27.21 2.58 -10.91
CA ARG A 299 26.99 2.01 -9.57
C ARG A 299 26.91 3.04 -8.45
N LYS A 300 27.71 4.11 -8.51
CA LYS A 300 27.72 5.20 -7.52
C LYS A 300 26.40 5.99 -7.45
N ASP A 301 25.58 5.90 -8.50
CA ASP A 301 24.30 6.61 -8.60
C ASP A 301 23.13 5.70 -8.19
N TRP A 302 23.40 4.45 -7.79
CA TRP A 302 22.37 3.55 -7.29
C TRP A 302 21.82 4.07 -5.96
N SER A 303 20.50 4.08 -5.89
CA SER A 303 19.73 4.44 -4.72
C SER A 303 18.76 3.32 -4.37
N VAL A 304 18.19 3.36 -3.17
CA VAL A 304 17.16 2.40 -2.74
C VAL A 304 15.97 2.43 -3.69
N LEU A 305 15.56 3.64 -4.08
CA LEU A 305 14.48 3.90 -5.02
C LEU A 305 15.10 4.40 -6.33
N SER A 306 14.77 3.76 -7.45
CA SER A 306 15.20 4.18 -8.78
C SER A 306 13.98 4.43 -9.66
N TYR A 307 13.84 5.67 -10.13
CA TYR A 307 12.79 6.09 -11.05
C TYR A 307 13.40 6.31 -12.42
N MET A 308 12.79 5.71 -13.43
CA MET A 308 13.20 5.89 -14.82
C MET A 308 11.99 6.24 -15.67
N MET A 309 12.10 7.29 -16.49
CA MET A 309 11.01 7.72 -17.36
C MET A 309 11.52 8.36 -18.65
N ASP A 310 10.73 8.31 -19.73
CA ASP A 310 11.01 9.05 -20.94
C ASP A 310 10.61 10.53 -20.82
N ARG A 311 11.08 11.37 -21.74
CA ARG A 311 10.78 12.82 -21.75
C ARG A 311 9.30 13.14 -22.01
N LYS A 312 8.55 12.21 -22.58
CA LYS A 312 7.11 12.34 -22.82
C LYS A 312 6.27 11.78 -21.68
N PHE A 313 6.89 11.21 -20.65
CA PHE A 313 6.24 10.55 -19.52
C PHE A 313 5.23 9.46 -19.93
N THR A 314 5.50 8.80 -21.06
CA THR A 314 4.70 7.70 -21.61
C THR A 314 5.23 6.33 -21.18
N ARG A 315 6.53 6.25 -20.88
CA ARG A 315 7.21 5.05 -20.39
C ARG A 315 7.82 5.39 -19.04
N GLN A 316 7.49 4.59 -18.04
CA GLN A 316 8.04 4.76 -16.70
C GLN A 316 8.19 3.41 -16.01
N GLN A 317 9.20 3.29 -15.18
CA GLN A 317 9.35 2.19 -14.25
C GLN A 317 9.88 2.69 -12.91
N PHE A 318 9.60 1.90 -11.89
CA PHE A 318 10.09 2.13 -10.54
C PHE A 318 10.73 0.86 -10.01
N THR A 319 11.94 0.99 -9.49
CA THR A 319 12.70 -0.13 -8.96
C THR A 319 13.12 0.12 -7.52
N VAL A 320 12.94 -0.90 -6.69
CA VAL A 320 13.45 -0.96 -5.33
C VAL A 320 14.66 -1.89 -5.28
N TRP A 321 15.79 -1.42 -4.77
CA TRP A 321 16.94 -2.28 -4.44
C TRP A 321 16.80 -2.84 -3.02
N LEU A 322 16.36 -4.10 -2.91
CA LEU A 322 15.96 -4.70 -1.63
C LEU A 322 17.10 -4.85 -0.63
N ASN A 323 18.33 -5.12 -1.08
CA ASN A 323 19.47 -5.30 -0.18
C ASN A 323 19.82 -4.02 0.61
N SER A 324 19.35 -2.85 0.16
CA SER A 324 19.51 -1.59 0.90
C SER A 324 18.42 -1.33 1.94
N VAL A 325 17.41 -2.20 2.03
CA VAL A 325 16.25 -2.04 2.92
C VAL A 325 16.08 -3.23 3.84
N GLU A 326 16.41 -4.42 3.39
CA GLU A 326 16.23 -5.67 4.13
C GLU A 326 17.57 -6.17 4.70
N PRO A 327 17.75 -6.15 6.04
CA PRO A 327 18.96 -6.60 6.71
C PRO A 327 19.40 -8.01 6.32
N SER A 328 18.44 -8.93 6.12
CA SER A 328 18.72 -10.32 5.76
C SER A 328 19.23 -10.50 4.31
N LEU A 329 19.22 -9.44 3.48
CA LEU A 329 19.76 -9.43 2.12
C LEU A 329 21.11 -8.69 2.01
N VAL A 330 21.63 -8.11 3.09
CA VAL A 330 22.92 -7.41 3.08
C VAL A 330 24.06 -8.41 2.79
N GLY A 331 24.94 -8.04 1.86
CA GLY A 331 26.09 -8.87 1.45
C GLY A 331 25.76 -10.00 0.47
N LYS A 332 24.48 -10.16 0.09
CA LYS A 332 24.00 -11.17 -0.87
C LYS A 332 23.92 -10.61 -2.30
N ASN A 333 23.55 -11.46 -3.26
CA ASN A 333 23.31 -11.00 -4.62
C ASN A 333 22.22 -9.91 -4.67
N ALA A 334 22.39 -8.94 -5.57
CA ALA A 334 21.47 -7.81 -5.65
C ALA A 334 20.08 -8.26 -6.12
N VAL A 335 19.06 -7.94 -5.34
CA VAL A 335 17.66 -8.24 -5.65
C VAL A 335 16.89 -6.94 -5.85
N PHE A 336 16.11 -6.91 -6.93
CA PHE A 336 15.31 -5.78 -7.34
C PHE A 336 13.83 -6.15 -7.37
N GLN A 337 12.97 -5.20 -6.99
CA GLN A 337 11.55 -5.24 -7.30
C GLN A 337 11.24 -4.11 -8.28
N THR A 338 10.81 -4.44 -9.49
CA THR A 338 10.50 -3.46 -10.53
C THR A 338 9.02 -3.47 -10.85
N TRP A 339 8.37 -2.33 -10.62
CA TRP A 339 6.97 -2.08 -10.95
C TRP A 339 6.84 -1.65 -12.41
N GLN A 340 6.00 -2.36 -13.17
CA GLN A 340 5.72 -2.13 -14.59
C GLN A 340 7.01 -1.87 -15.39
N PRO A 341 7.92 -2.86 -15.49
CA PRO A 341 9.20 -2.68 -16.17
C PRO A 341 8.98 -2.23 -17.62
N VAL A 342 9.68 -1.18 -18.03
CA VAL A 342 9.75 -0.70 -19.43
C VAL A 342 11.11 -0.97 -20.06
N THR A 343 12.09 -1.35 -19.24
CA THR A 343 13.35 -1.98 -19.64
C THR A 343 13.14 -3.49 -19.62
N GLU A 344 13.60 -4.18 -20.67
CA GLU A 344 13.55 -5.63 -20.74
C GLU A 344 14.40 -6.25 -19.62
N ILE A 345 13.81 -7.18 -18.87
CA ILE A 345 14.49 -7.94 -17.81
C ILE A 345 14.80 -9.31 -18.37
N ASP A 346 16.05 -9.76 -18.26
CA ASP A 346 16.45 -11.11 -18.66
C ASP A 346 15.59 -12.16 -17.93
N PRO A 347 14.80 -12.99 -18.66
CA PRO A 347 13.95 -14.00 -18.05
C PRO A 347 14.69 -14.98 -17.14
N LYS A 348 15.99 -15.23 -17.39
CA LYS A 348 16.82 -16.12 -16.56
C LYS A 348 17.16 -15.51 -15.19
N LYS A 349 17.00 -14.20 -15.04
CA LYS A 349 17.26 -13.45 -13.80
C LYS A 349 15.99 -13.15 -13.01
N VAL A 350 14.82 -13.52 -13.53
CA VAL A 350 13.53 -13.38 -12.83
C VAL A 350 13.43 -14.43 -11.73
N ILE A 351 13.17 -13.98 -10.51
CA ILE A 351 12.89 -14.82 -9.34
C ILE A 351 11.39 -15.12 -9.30
N SER A 352 10.55 -14.10 -9.43
CA SER A 352 9.09 -14.24 -9.48
C SER A 352 8.42 -13.02 -10.08
N THR A 353 7.16 -13.19 -10.51
CA THR A 353 6.31 -12.10 -11.01
C THR A 353 4.98 -12.13 -10.26
N VAL A 354 4.51 -10.96 -9.86
CA VAL A 354 3.31 -10.79 -9.04
C VAL A 354 2.38 -9.75 -9.67
N THR A 355 1.12 -10.14 -9.89
CA THR A 355 0.05 -9.21 -10.25
C THR A 355 -0.52 -8.58 -8.99
N LEU A 356 -0.36 -7.26 -8.82
CA LEU A 356 -0.96 -6.51 -7.73
C LEU A 356 -2.25 -5.84 -8.22
N THR A 357 -3.32 -5.98 -7.43
CA THR A 357 -4.60 -5.31 -7.66
C THR A 357 -4.77 -4.19 -6.64
N ARG A 358 -5.21 -3.01 -7.08
CA ARG A 358 -5.44 -1.86 -6.18
C ARG A 358 -6.71 -1.11 -6.58
N ALA A 359 -7.43 -0.60 -5.59
CA ALA A 359 -8.58 0.25 -5.83
C ALA A 359 -8.18 1.60 -6.43
N VAL A 360 -8.98 2.08 -7.38
CA VAL A 360 -8.88 3.43 -7.92
C VAL A 360 -9.64 4.36 -6.98
N VAL A 361 -9.04 5.49 -6.63
CA VAL A 361 -9.70 6.51 -5.80
C VAL A 361 -10.12 7.68 -6.66
N ASP A 362 -11.42 7.96 -6.68
CA ASP A 362 -12.00 9.13 -7.32
C ASP A 362 -13.07 9.76 -6.40
N SER A 363 -13.68 10.86 -6.85
CA SER A 363 -14.76 11.54 -6.10
C SER A 363 -15.96 10.63 -5.84
N LYS A 364 -16.26 9.70 -6.76
CA LYS A 364 -17.34 8.72 -6.59
C LYS A 364 -17.05 7.76 -5.45
N THR A 365 -15.80 7.29 -5.34
CA THR A 365 -15.35 6.35 -4.30
C THR A 365 -15.57 6.89 -2.89
N VAL A 366 -15.39 8.20 -2.68
CA VAL A 366 -15.67 8.85 -1.38
C VAL A 366 -17.16 8.76 -1.02
N ALA A 367 -18.06 8.97 -1.99
CA ALA A 367 -19.50 8.83 -1.77
C ALA A 367 -19.89 7.36 -1.51
N LEU A 368 -19.31 6.42 -2.28
CA LEU A 368 -19.53 4.98 -2.10
C LEU A 368 -19.11 4.50 -0.71
N ASN A 369 -17.96 4.97 -0.20
CA ASN A 369 -17.51 4.67 1.16
C ASN A 369 -18.52 5.14 2.20
N LYS A 370 -19.03 6.37 2.09
CA LYS A 370 -20.04 6.89 3.02
C LYS A 370 -21.32 6.06 3.00
N GLU A 371 -21.80 5.68 1.82
CA GLU A 371 -22.99 4.84 1.70
C GLU A 371 -22.75 3.46 2.33
N LEU A 372 -21.61 2.82 2.06
CA LEU A 372 -21.26 1.53 2.64
C LEU A 372 -21.23 1.59 4.17
N GLN A 373 -20.62 2.63 4.75
CA GLN A 373 -20.56 2.79 6.20
C GLN A 373 -21.96 3.04 6.81
N GLN A 374 -22.88 3.69 6.10
CA GLN A 374 -24.27 3.83 6.56
C GLN A 374 -25.02 2.50 6.51
N ARG A 375 -24.86 1.72 5.43
CA ARG A 375 -25.46 0.39 5.29
C ARG A 375 -25.01 -0.56 6.40
N HIS A 376 -23.74 -0.48 6.80
CA HIS A 376 -23.24 -1.27 7.93
C HIS A 376 -23.96 -1.01 9.27
N LYS A 377 -24.61 0.14 9.43
CA LYS A 377 -25.34 0.52 10.66
C LYS A 377 -26.80 0.08 10.67
N MET A 378 -27.29 -0.56 9.60
CA MET A 378 -28.66 -1.06 9.56
C MET A 378 -28.90 -2.08 10.68
N ALA A 379 -30.07 -2.00 11.32
CA ALA A 379 -30.46 -2.94 12.36
C ALA A 379 -30.46 -4.38 11.82
N ASN A 380 -30.04 -5.33 12.66
CA ASN A 380 -30.00 -6.77 12.37
C ASN A 380 -29.11 -7.18 11.18
N ARG A 381 -28.19 -6.31 10.72
CA ARG A 381 -27.25 -6.65 9.65
C ARG A 381 -26.31 -7.78 10.08
N LYS A 382 -26.11 -8.77 9.20
CA LYS A 382 -25.27 -9.94 9.47
C LYS A 382 -24.00 -10.02 8.63
N VAL A 383 -23.98 -9.40 7.45
CA VAL A 383 -22.84 -9.40 6.53
C VAL A 383 -22.24 -8.00 6.41
N PHE A 384 -20.93 -7.90 6.59
CA PHE A 384 -20.18 -6.63 6.54
C PHE A 384 -19.05 -6.73 5.53
N PHE A 385 -18.56 -5.58 5.07
CA PHE A 385 -17.52 -5.50 4.06
C PHE A 385 -16.36 -4.62 4.55
N CYS A 386 -15.13 -5.08 4.35
CA CYS A 386 -13.95 -4.26 4.62
C CYS A 386 -12.86 -4.50 3.60
N GLY A 387 -11.95 -3.54 3.50
CA GLY A 387 -10.83 -3.59 2.58
C GLY A 387 -10.07 -2.28 2.59
N SER A 388 -8.90 -2.23 1.95
CA SER A 388 -8.22 -0.95 1.72
C SER A 388 -9.04 0.00 0.84
N TRP A 389 -10.00 -0.55 0.09
CA TRP A 389 -10.91 0.15 -0.80
C TRP A 389 -12.12 0.79 -0.08
N SER A 390 -12.44 0.37 1.14
CA SER A 390 -13.66 0.77 1.86
C SER A 390 -13.43 1.90 2.87
N CYS A 391 -12.39 2.71 2.66
CA CYS A 391 -12.00 3.83 3.54
C CYS A 391 -11.46 5.01 2.73
N ASP A 392 -11.55 6.19 3.32
CA ASP A 392 -11.00 7.42 2.75
C ASP A 392 -9.46 7.41 2.78
N GLY A 393 -8.86 8.14 1.83
CA GLY A 393 -7.41 8.26 1.74
C GLY A 393 -6.81 7.40 0.63
N LEU A 394 -5.53 7.07 0.79
CA LEU A 394 -4.84 6.17 -0.13
C LEU A 394 -5.19 4.71 0.20
N PRO A 395 -5.41 3.83 -0.78
CA PRO A 395 -5.78 2.43 -0.55
C PRO A 395 -4.53 1.60 -0.22
N ILE A 396 -4.02 1.78 1.00
CA ILE A 396 -2.79 1.19 1.56
C ILE A 396 -3.10 0.35 2.81
N LEU A 397 -2.07 -0.19 3.48
CA LEU A 397 -2.26 -0.94 4.73
C LEU A 397 -3.00 -0.13 5.80
N GLU A 398 -2.77 1.18 5.84
CA GLU A 398 -3.47 2.05 6.78
C GLU A 398 -4.98 2.06 6.57
N SER A 399 -5.44 2.16 5.32
CA SER A 399 -6.87 2.15 5.03
C SER A 399 -7.48 0.77 5.28
N ALA A 400 -6.70 -0.31 5.09
CA ALA A 400 -7.14 -1.67 5.45
C ALA A 400 -7.31 -1.87 6.96
N VAL A 401 -6.40 -1.35 7.79
CA VAL A 401 -6.56 -1.39 9.25
C VAL A 401 -7.68 -0.46 9.71
N THR A 402 -7.82 0.71 9.08
CA THR A 402 -8.89 1.67 9.39
C THR A 402 -10.27 1.09 9.07
N SER A 403 -10.42 0.36 7.96
CA SER A 403 -11.70 -0.31 7.66
C SER A 403 -12.03 -1.41 8.66
N ALA A 404 -11.02 -2.16 9.12
CA ALA A 404 -11.20 -3.11 10.22
C ALA A 404 -11.64 -2.44 11.53
N MET A 405 -11.11 -1.24 11.83
CA MET A 405 -11.53 -0.46 13.00
C MET A 405 -12.99 0.00 12.90
N HIS A 406 -13.49 0.36 11.71
CA HIS A 406 -14.91 0.66 11.52
C HIS A 406 -15.79 -0.56 11.78
N ILE A 407 -15.37 -1.75 11.34
CA ILE A 407 -16.07 -3.00 11.68
C ILE A 407 -16.04 -3.23 13.20
N ALA A 408 -14.90 -3.06 13.84
CA ALA A 408 -14.77 -3.22 15.28
C ALA A 408 -15.72 -2.29 16.07
N GLU A 409 -15.86 -1.03 15.64
CA GLU A 409 -16.78 -0.06 16.25
C GLU A 409 -18.25 -0.55 16.19
N ILE A 410 -18.68 -1.11 15.06
CA ILE A 410 -20.03 -1.68 14.91
C ILE A 410 -20.26 -2.84 15.89
N PHE A 411 -19.23 -3.63 16.17
CA PHE A 411 -19.28 -4.76 17.08
C PHE A 411 -19.04 -4.35 18.55
N GLY A 412 -18.79 -3.07 18.83
CA GLY A 412 -18.42 -2.59 20.17
C GLY A 412 -17.07 -3.14 20.66
N ALA A 413 -16.20 -3.58 19.74
CA ALA A 413 -14.89 -4.12 20.07
C ALA A 413 -13.89 -3.00 20.43
N PRO A 414 -13.16 -3.12 21.55
CA PRO A 414 -12.19 -2.12 21.96
C PRO A 414 -10.99 -2.08 21.01
N LEU A 415 -10.37 -0.91 20.89
CA LEU A 415 -9.18 -0.67 20.06
C LEU A 415 -7.99 -0.25 20.94
N PRO A 416 -7.46 -1.14 21.81
CA PRO A 416 -6.46 -0.80 22.83
C PRO A 416 -5.11 -0.35 22.23
N PHE A 417 -4.90 -0.56 20.94
CA PHE A 417 -3.68 -0.20 20.25
C PHE A 417 -3.64 1.27 19.80
N VAL A 418 -4.79 1.96 19.70
CA VAL A 418 -4.85 3.32 19.13
C VAL A 418 -3.94 4.28 19.89
N GLY A 419 -3.01 4.92 19.17
CA GLY A 419 -2.08 5.89 19.73
C GLY A 419 -0.77 5.31 20.25
N LEU A 420 -0.59 3.98 20.23
CA LEU A 420 0.70 3.37 20.55
C LEU A 420 1.76 3.77 19.52
N LYS A 421 2.94 4.13 20.02
CA LYS A 421 4.07 4.54 19.17
C LYS A 421 4.96 3.35 18.83
N PRO A 422 5.46 3.25 17.58
CA PRO A 422 6.36 2.17 17.18
C PRO A 422 7.61 2.11 18.05
N LYS A 423 7.96 0.89 18.47
CA LYS A 423 9.24 0.60 19.13
C LYS A 423 10.32 0.42 18.07
N VAL A 424 11.15 1.45 17.91
CA VAL A 424 12.20 1.49 16.89
C VAL A 424 13.51 0.93 17.42
N GLU A 425 14.07 -0.05 16.72
CA GLU A 425 15.40 -0.60 16.94
C GLU A 425 16.24 -0.44 15.67
N VAL A 426 17.50 -0.05 15.81
CA VAL A 426 18.39 0.10 14.66
C VAL A 426 18.73 -1.28 14.11
N ALA A 427 18.76 -1.42 12.78
CA ALA A 427 19.26 -2.61 12.10
C ALA A 427 20.73 -2.37 11.68
N PRO A 428 21.74 -2.85 12.44
CA PRO A 428 23.14 -2.48 12.21
C PRO A 428 23.67 -2.92 10.84
N GLN A 429 23.09 -3.97 10.26
CA GLN A 429 23.46 -4.51 8.95
C GLN A 429 23.29 -3.48 7.83
N LEU A 430 22.36 -2.52 7.98
CA LEU A 430 22.13 -1.46 6.98
C LEU A 430 23.16 -0.31 7.05
N GLY A 431 24.17 -0.41 7.93
CA GLY A 431 25.28 0.53 8.00
C GLY A 431 24.86 1.95 8.41
N TYR A 432 23.98 2.03 9.42
CA TYR A 432 23.51 3.31 9.97
C TYR A 432 24.64 4.21 10.43
#